data_AF-A0A2P5GKG6-F1
#
_entry.id   AF-A0A2P5GKG6-F1
#
_cell.length_a   1.000
_cell.length_b   1.000
_cell.length_c   1.000
_cell.angle_alpha   90.00
_cell.angle_beta   90.00
_cell.angle_gamma   90.00
#
_symmetry.space_group_name_H-M   'P 1'
#
loop_
_entity.id
_entity.type
_entity.pdbx_description
1 polymer ?
#
loop_
_entity_poly.entity_id
_entity_poly.type
_entity_poly.pdbx_seq_one_letter_code
_entity_poly.pdbx_strand_id
1 'polypeptide(L)'
;MQTLSIVPRLLPEVRAGHKRHTIRWRERTISPGPLCYINADDPQDIVNVRVTGVARMPLSSVAEYLGKSDEWPDAVLLEGMREHYPEIRLDSEVEVIHHSAPLGKETDCADLLALLTHLECSLHQQQRHDRNWLEALLHPDFSEITRSGVLVNREETINALSQEPHAPGPIASDFRLLITGDDSATLIYRTILPDGTRAALRSSCWVLSAKGCWQMMFHQGTPAES
;
A
#
# COMPACT_ATOMS: atom_id res chain seq x y z
N MET A 1 1.85 -0.24 6.01
CA MET A 1 1.99 -0.93 4.73
C MET A 1 3.45 -0.93 4.43
N GLN A 2 3.94 -2.13 4.24
CA GLN A 2 5.32 -2.35 3.84
C GLN A 2 5.36 -2.09 2.33
N THR A 3 6.52 -1.74 1.78
CA THR A 3 6.64 -1.61 0.33
C THR A 3 7.63 -2.64 -0.20
N LEU A 4 7.65 -2.90 -1.50
CA LEU A 4 8.74 -3.63 -2.16
C LEU A 4 8.88 -3.08 -3.57
N SER A 5 10.11 -2.86 -4.02
CA SER A 5 10.36 -2.54 -5.42
C SER A 5 10.19 -3.80 -6.26
N ILE A 6 9.56 -3.68 -7.43
CA ILE A 6 9.36 -4.78 -8.38
C ILE A 6 9.72 -4.31 -9.79
N VAL A 7 10.38 -5.18 -10.55
CA VAL A 7 10.66 -4.90 -11.96
C VAL A 7 9.38 -4.86 -12.79
N PRO A 8 9.24 -3.91 -13.73
CA PRO A 8 8.01 -3.71 -14.48
C PRO A 8 7.51 -4.97 -15.20
N ARG A 9 8.42 -5.80 -15.72
CA ARG A 9 8.09 -7.04 -16.43
C ARG A 9 7.27 -8.04 -15.60
N LEU A 10 7.32 -7.98 -14.27
CA LEU A 10 6.60 -8.89 -13.38
C LEU A 10 5.23 -8.34 -12.93
N LEU A 11 4.99 -7.04 -13.09
CA LEU A 11 3.74 -6.42 -12.66
C LEU A 11 2.50 -6.98 -13.37
N PRO A 12 2.49 -7.27 -14.68
CA PRO A 12 1.33 -7.89 -15.33
C PRO A 12 0.89 -9.19 -14.66
N GLU A 13 1.83 -10.06 -14.30
CA GLU A 13 1.53 -11.35 -13.64
C GLU A 13 1.05 -11.17 -12.19
N VAL A 14 1.55 -10.16 -11.48
CA VAL A 14 1.02 -9.81 -10.15
C VAL A 14 -0.40 -9.27 -10.29
N ARG A 15 -0.65 -8.38 -11.26
CA ARG A 15 -1.97 -7.78 -11.54
C ARG A 15 -3.01 -8.82 -11.97
N ALA A 16 -2.60 -9.81 -12.75
CA ALA A 16 -3.45 -10.96 -13.12
C ALA A 16 -3.69 -11.93 -11.95
N GLY A 17 -2.97 -11.77 -10.82
CA GLY A 17 -3.07 -12.65 -9.67
C GLY A 17 -2.41 -14.02 -9.86
N HIS A 18 -1.67 -14.22 -10.96
CA HIS A 18 -0.93 -15.44 -11.26
C HIS A 18 0.38 -15.51 -10.46
N LYS A 19 1.08 -14.39 -10.31
CA LYS A 19 2.27 -14.30 -9.47
C LYS A 19 1.88 -13.96 -8.03
N ARG A 20 2.11 -14.90 -7.13
CA ARG A 20 1.67 -14.84 -5.71
C ARG A 20 2.80 -14.93 -4.70
N HIS A 21 4.04 -14.81 -5.17
CA HIS A 21 5.21 -14.81 -4.31
C HIS A 21 6.37 -14.00 -4.92
N THR A 22 7.25 -13.51 -4.06
CA THR A 22 8.55 -12.91 -4.40
C THR A 22 9.63 -13.48 -3.47
N ILE A 23 10.85 -13.57 -3.97
CA ILE A 23 12.02 -13.96 -3.19
C ILE A 23 12.82 -12.70 -2.89
N ARG A 24 13.29 -12.53 -1.65
CA ARG A 24 14.07 -11.35 -1.22
C ARG A 24 15.29 -11.80 -0.42
N TRP A 25 16.40 -11.09 -0.60
CA TRP A 25 17.65 -11.37 0.09
C TRP A 25 18.21 -10.12 0.75
N ARG A 26 18.43 -10.18 2.08
CA ARG A 26 19.00 -9.09 2.90
C ARG A 26 18.31 -7.73 2.73
N GLU A 27 17.02 -7.75 2.42
CA GLU A 27 16.17 -6.56 2.43
C GLU A 27 15.54 -6.35 3.81
N ARG A 28 14.72 -5.31 3.94
CA ARG A 28 13.89 -5.09 5.13
C ARG A 28 13.02 -6.33 5.40
N THR A 29 12.82 -6.64 6.68
CA THR A 29 11.91 -7.70 7.08
C THR A 29 10.48 -7.36 6.66
N ILE A 30 9.83 -8.32 6.02
CA ILE A 30 8.41 -8.25 5.67
C ILE A 30 7.64 -9.18 6.62
N SER A 31 6.44 -8.73 7.00
CA SER A 31 5.52 -9.42 7.90
C SER A 31 4.14 -9.55 7.25
N PRO A 32 3.30 -10.50 7.71
CA PRO A 32 1.92 -10.62 7.22
C PRO A 32 1.13 -9.31 7.36
N GLY A 33 0.33 -8.97 6.34
CA GLY A 33 -0.43 -7.72 6.27
C GLY A 33 -0.26 -6.97 4.94
N PRO A 34 -0.72 -5.71 4.85
CA PRO A 34 -0.69 -4.94 3.60
C PRO A 34 0.73 -4.68 3.09
N LEU A 35 0.93 -4.92 1.79
CA LEU A 35 2.15 -4.69 1.04
C LEU A 35 1.82 -3.94 -0.25
N CYS A 36 2.58 -2.90 -0.55
CA CYS A 36 2.53 -2.18 -1.81
C CYS A 36 3.78 -2.47 -2.64
N TYR A 37 3.59 -3.09 -3.80
CA TYR A 37 4.62 -3.16 -4.82
C TYR A 37 4.72 -1.82 -5.54
N ILE A 38 5.93 -1.32 -5.69
CA ILE A 38 6.24 -0.09 -6.43
C ILE A 38 7.06 -0.50 -7.65
N ASN A 39 6.59 -0.13 -8.85
CA ASN A 39 7.35 -0.34 -10.07
C ASN A 39 8.69 0.42 -9.98
N ALA A 40 9.78 -0.28 -10.28
CA ALA A 40 11.13 0.26 -10.23
C ALA A 40 11.36 1.42 -11.22
N ASP A 41 10.63 1.43 -12.35
CA ASP A 41 10.82 2.42 -13.42
C ASP A 41 9.78 3.56 -13.36
N ASP A 42 8.62 3.31 -12.73
CA ASP A 42 7.54 4.29 -12.55
C ASP A 42 6.96 4.20 -11.14
N PRO A 43 7.41 5.02 -10.18
CA PRO A 43 6.92 4.97 -8.80
C PRO A 43 5.41 5.21 -8.62
N GLN A 44 4.71 5.71 -9.64
CA GLN A 44 3.25 5.88 -9.61
C GLN A 44 2.51 4.60 -10.03
N ASP A 45 3.19 3.65 -10.67
CA ASP A 45 2.65 2.34 -11.02
C ASP A 45 2.81 1.38 -9.83
N ILE A 46 1.76 1.28 -9.03
CA ILE A 46 1.75 0.48 -7.80
C ILE A 46 0.75 -0.68 -7.85
N VAL A 47 0.99 -1.71 -7.04
CA VAL A 47 0.05 -2.81 -6.82
C VAL A 47 -0.03 -3.13 -5.34
N ASN A 48 -1.24 -3.03 -4.78
CA ASN A 48 -1.48 -3.40 -3.39
C ASN A 48 -1.86 -4.88 -3.30
N VAL A 49 -1.20 -5.60 -2.39
CA VAL A 49 -1.47 -7.01 -2.07
C VAL A 49 -1.45 -7.17 -0.55
N ARG A 50 -1.86 -8.33 -0.06
CA ARG A 50 -1.67 -8.72 1.34
C ARG A 50 -0.66 -9.85 1.44
N VAL A 51 0.38 -9.66 2.23
CA VAL A 51 1.30 -10.73 2.63
C VAL A 51 0.53 -11.72 3.51
N THR A 52 0.51 -12.97 3.08
CA THR A 52 -0.18 -14.08 3.75
C THR A 52 0.78 -14.92 4.58
N GLY A 53 2.06 -14.94 4.21
CA GLY A 53 3.10 -15.65 4.93
C GLY A 53 4.49 -15.30 4.43
N VAL A 54 5.49 -15.51 5.28
CA VAL A 54 6.91 -15.35 4.94
C VAL A 54 7.63 -16.60 5.42
N ALA A 55 8.33 -17.25 4.49
CA ALA A 55 9.13 -18.44 4.76
C ALA A 55 10.62 -18.12 4.59
N ARG A 56 11.45 -18.60 5.51
CA ARG A 56 12.91 -18.44 5.46
C ARG A 56 13.57 -19.77 5.16
N MET A 57 14.43 -19.79 4.15
CA MET A 57 15.14 -20.98 3.72
C MET A 57 16.38 -20.62 2.90
N PRO A 58 17.32 -21.55 2.69
CA PRO A 58 18.37 -21.40 1.69
C PRO A 58 17.78 -21.23 0.29
N LEU A 59 18.43 -20.44 -0.57
CA LEU A 59 17.99 -20.23 -1.96
C LEU A 59 17.85 -21.54 -2.74
N SER A 60 18.71 -22.52 -2.50
CA SER A 60 18.65 -23.87 -3.12
C SER A 60 17.36 -24.63 -2.82
N SER A 61 16.70 -24.35 -1.70
CA SER A 61 15.45 -25.02 -1.32
C SER A 61 14.20 -24.37 -1.92
N VAL A 62 14.32 -23.18 -2.50
CA VAL A 62 13.16 -22.37 -2.92
C VAL A 62 12.40 -23.01 -4.09
N ALA A 63 13.12 -23.52 -5.09
CA ALA A 63 12.48 -24.12 -6.27
C ALA A 63 11.65 -25.36 -5.88
N GLU A 64 12.19 -26.24 -5.03
CA GLU A 64 11.46 -27.39 -4.49
C GLU A 64 10.26 -26.95 -3.64
N TYR A 65 10.48 -26.01 -2.72
CA TYR A 65 9.43 -25.48 -1.85
C TYR A 65 8.24 -24.89 -2.62
N LEU A 66 8.50 -24.24 -3.76
CA LEU A 66 7.47 -23.67 -4.63
C LEU A 66 6.93 -24.65 -5.68
N GLY A 67 7.43 -25.90 -5.72
CA GLY A 67 7.06 -26.88 -6.74
C GLY A 67 7.48 -26.49 -8.16
N LYS A 68 8.60 -25.76 -8.28
CA LYS A 68 9.12 -25.16 -9.52
C LYS A 68 10.50 -25.70 -9.92
N SER A 69 10.92 -26.84 -9.40
CA SER A 69 12.25 -27.43 -9.70
C SER A 69 12.51 -27.63 -11.20
N ASP A 70 11.48 -27.96 -11.98
CA ASP A 70 11.60 -28.13 -13.44
C ASP A 70 11.76 -26.79 -14.17
N GLU A 71 11.11 -25.73 -13.67
CA GLU A 71 11.16 -24.38 -14.25
C GLU A 71 12.43 -23.63 -13.82
N TRP A 72 12.86 -23.81 -12.57
CA TRP A 72 13.95 -23.10 -11.93
C TRP A 72 15.01 -24.06 -11.37
N PRO A 73 15.78 -24.75 -12.24
CA PRO A 73 17.01 -25.40 -11.81
C PRO A 73 17.93 -24.40 -11.09
N ASP A 74 18.79 -24.89 -10.19
CA ASP A 74 19.68 -24.06 -9.35
C ASP A 74 20.44 -22.98 -10.14
N ALA A 75 20.97 -23.32 -11.31
CA ALA A 75 21.71 -22.37 -12.15
C ALA A 75 20.82 -21.21 -12.64
N VAL A 76 19.59 -21.51 -13.07
CA VAL A 76 18.61 -20.52 -13.57
C VAL A 76 18.11 -19.64 -12.44
N LEU A 77 17.75 -20.24 -11.30
CA LEU A 77 17.29 -19.50 -10.12
C LEU A 77 18.39 -18.55 -9.62
N LEU A 78 19.62 -19.04 -9.52
CA LEU A 78 20.76 -18.25 -9.06
C LEU A 78 21.09 -17.10 -10.02
N GLU A 79 21.08 -17.35 -11.33
CA GLU A 79 21.31 -16.32 -12.35
C GLU A 79 20.25 -15.22 -12.26
N GLY A 80 18.97 -15.58 -12.22
CA GLY A 80 17.87 -14.61 -12.11
C GLY A 80 17.91 -13.79 -10.83
N MET A 81 18.29 -14.40 -9.69
CA MET A 81 18.46 -13.65 -8.43
C MET A 81 19.65 -12.70 -8.47
N ARG A 82 20.73 -13.05 -9.19
CA ARG A 82 21.93 -12.21 -9.31
C ARG A 82 21.73 -10.95 -10.15
N GLU A 83 20.67 -10.89 -10.96
CA GLU A 83 20.25 -9.63 -11.62
C GLU A 83 20.02 -8.51 -10.60
N HIS A 84 19.54 -8.85 -9.41
CA HIS A 84 19.22 -7.91 -8.33
C HIS A 84 20.15 -8.02 -7.13
N TYR A 85 20.75 -9.19 -6.91
CA TYR A 85 21.58 -9.51 -5.75
C TYR A 85 22.91 -10.15 -6.19
N PRO A 86 23.89 -9.38 -6.67
CA PRO A 86 25.09 -9.94 -7.31
C PRO A 86 25.88 -10.93 -6.43
N GLU A 87 25.84 -10.73 -5.11
CA GLU A 87 26.59 -11.53 -4.12
C GLU A 87 25.84 -12.76 -3.60
N ILE A 88 24.58 -12.98 -4.03
CA ILE A 88 23.77 -14.09 -3.53
C ILE A 88 24.37 -15.44 -3.97
N ARG A 89 24.21 -16.44 -3.10
CA ARG A 89 24.64 -17.83 -3.28
C ARG A 89 23.48 -18.78 -3.00
N LEU A 90 23.59 -20.03 -3.46
CA LEU A 90 22.55 -21.05 -3.25
C LEU A 90 22.30 -21.37 -1.76
N ASP A 91 23.32 -21.24 -0.91
CA ASP A 91 23.23 -21.42 0.54
C ASP A 91 22.78 -20.15 1.29
N SER A 92 22.58 -19.04 0.58
CA SER A 92 22.14 -17.79 1.20
C SER A 92 20.71 -17.93 1.72
N GLU A 93 20.48 -17.54 2.98
CA GLU A 93 19.14 -17.46 3.55
C GLU A 93 18.34 -16.35 2.86
N VAL A 94 17.19 -16.72 2.30
CA VAL A 94 16.26 -15.81 1.62
C VAL A 94 14.88 -15.86 2.27
N GLU A 95 14.12 -14.79 2.07
CA GLU A 95 12.70 -14.71 2.44
C GLU A 95 11.84 -14.94 1.19
N VAL A 96 11.02 -15.99 1.22
CA VAL A 96 9.94 -16.21 0.25
C VAL A 96 8.68 -15.59 0.82
N ILE A 97 8.24 -14.49 0.22
CA ILE A 97 7.09 -13.71 0.66
C ILE A 97 5.89 -14.14 -0.19
N HIS A 98 4.90 -14.77 0.44
CA HIS A 98 3.63 -15.14 -0.18
C HIS A 98 2.62 -14.02 -0.01
N HIS A 99 1.85 -13.74 -1.06
CA HIS A 99 0.81 -12.71 -1.01
C HIS A 99 -0.47 -13.10 -1.75
N SER A 100 -1.55 -12.39 -1.43
CA SER A 100 -2.85 -12.48 -2.09
C SER A 100 -2.78 -12.02 -3.55
N ALA A 101 -3.90 -12.18 -4.26
CA ALA A 101 -4.15 -11.42 -5.48
C ALA A 101 -4.12 -9.91 -5.16
N PRO A 102 -3.99 -9.04 -6.17
CA PRO A 102 -4.15 -7.61 -5.99
C PRO A 102 -5.43 -7.27 -5.25
N LEU A 103 -5.32 -6.35 -4.29
CA LEU A 103 -6.45 -5.81 -3.55
C LEU A 103 -7.21 -4.83 -4.46
N GLY A 104 -8.06 -5.38 -5.33
CA GLY A 104 -8.93 -4.67 -6.25
C GLY A 104 -10.42 -4.96 -6.01
N LYS A 105 -11.18 -5.14 -7.10
CA LYS A 105 -12.65 -5.22 -7.10
C LYS A 105 -13.25 -6.36 -6.27
N GLU A 106 -12.57 -7.51 -6.22
CA GLU A 106 -13.04 -8.72 -5.52
C GLU A 106 -12.34 -8.91 -4.16
N THR A 107 -11.84 -7.82 -3.55
CA THR A 107 -11.12 -7.90 -2.28
C THR A 107 -12.07 -8.19 -1.11
N ASP A 108 -11.64 -9.08 -0.20
CA ASP A 108 -12.35 -9.30 1.05
C ASP A 108 -12.47 -7.99 1.87
N CYS A 109 -13.61 -7.79 2.52
CA CYS A 109 -13.92 -6.56 3.26
C CYS A 109 -12.88 -6.25 4.35
N ALA A 110 -12.33 -7.26 5.04
CA ALA A 110 -11.32 -7.06 6.07
C ALA A 110 -9.98 -6.59 5.48
N ASP A 111 -9.60 -7.11 4.32
CA ASP A 111 -8.37 -6.73 3.63
C ASP A 111 -8.48 -5.33 3.02
N LEU A 112 -9.65 -5.00 2.46
CA LEU A 112 -9.93 -3.66 1.98
C LEU A 112 -9.92 -2.64 3.13
N LEU A 113 -10.55 -2.97 4.27
CA LEU A 113 -10.52 -2.12 5.46
C LEU A 113 -9.07 -1.89 5.93
N ALA A 114 -8.25 -2.93 5.99
CA ALA A 114 -6.86 -2.81 6.39
C ALA A 114 -6.04 -1.95 5.41
N LEU A 115 -6.27 -2.09 4.10
CA LEU A 115 -5.63 -1.30 3.07
C LEU A 115 -6.02 0.18 3.17
N LEU A 116 -7.31 0.51 3.15
CA LEU A 116 -7.78 1.89 3.18
C LEU A 116 -7.46 2.58 4.51
N THR A 117 -7.53 1.86 5.64
CA THR A 117 -7.04 2.35 6.93
C THR A 117 -5.57 2.74 6.86
N HIS A 118 -4.76 1.93 6.18
CA HIS A 118 -3.35 2.25 6.05
C HIS A 118 -3.10 3.47 5.15
N LEU A 119 -3.74 3.50 3.98
CA LEU A 119 -3.64 4.63 3.05
C LEU A 119 -4.10 5.93 3.72
N GLU A 120 -5.19 5.89 4.48
CA GLU A 120 -5.67 7.05 5.24
C GLU A 120 -4.65 7.50 6.29
N CYS A 121 -4.18 6.59 7.13
CA CYS A 121 -3.22 6.92 8.19
C CYS A 121 -1.87 7.41 7.66
N SER A 122 -1.51 7.13 6.41
CA SER A 122 -0.28 7.64 5.82
C SER A 122 -0.33 9.16 5.56
N LEU A 123 -1.53 9.75 5.42
CA LEU A 123 -1.71 11.22 5.40
C LEU A 123 -1.45 11.87 6.76
N HIS A 124 -1.34 11.10 7.85
CA HIS A 124 -0.95 11.61 9.16
C HIS A 124 0.56 11.54 9.39
N GLN A 125 1.31 11.03 8.43
CA GLN A 125 2.75 10.77 8.52
C GLN A 125 3.53 11.70 7.59
N GLN A 126 4.85 11.49 7.54
CA GLN A 126 5.78 12.31 6.77
C GLN A 126 5.56 12.26 5.25
N GLN A 127 4.96 11.18 4.72
CA GLN A 127 4.69 11.07 3.29
C GLN A 127 3.75 12.17 2.76
N ARG A 128 2.92 12.77 3.62
CA ARG A 128 1.98 13.84 3.22
C ARG A 128 2.65 15.09 2.65
N HIS A 129 3.96 15.25 2.78
CA HIS A 129 4.69 16.36 2.18
C HIS A 129 5.25 16.04 0.78
N ASP A 130 5.27 14.76 0.39
CA ASP A 130 5.71 14.31 -0.92
C ASP A 130 4.59 14.51 -1.94
N ARG A 131 4.81 15.46 -2.87
CA ARG A 131 3.87 15.79 -3.93
C ARG A 131 3.55 14.59 -4.82
N ASN A 132 4.54 13.84 -5.27
CA ASN A 132 4.32 12.73 -6.20
C ASN A 132 3.49 11.63 -5.54
N TRP A 133 3.74 11.38 -4.25
CA TRP A 133 2.97 10.46 -3.46
C TRP A 133 1.52 10.91 -3.28
N LEU A 134 1.29 12.18 -2.94
CA LEU A 134 -0.06 12.75 -2.86
C LEU A 134 -0.78 12.69 -4.22
N GLU A 135 -0.06 12.93 -5.31
CA GLU A 135 -0.64 12.87 -6.65
C GLU A 135 -1.10 11.47 -7.04
N ALA A 136 -0.40 10.43 -6.56
CA ALA A 136 -0.80 9.04 -6.72
C ALA A 136 -1.98 8.66 -5.80
N LEU A 137 -2.03 9.19 -4.58
CA LEU A 137 -3.06 8.87 -3.59
C LEU A 137 -4.40 9.58 -3.86
N LEU A 138 -4.35 10.87 -4.24
CA LEU A 138 -5.53 11.70 -4.42
C LEU A 138 -6.04 11.59 -5.87
N HIS A 139 -7.28 11.14 -6.01
CA HIS A 139 -7.98 11.04 -7.29
C HIS A 139 -7.95 12.40 -8.03
N PRO A 140 -7.85 12.46 -9.37
CA PRO A 140 -7.83 13.72 -10.11
C PRO A 140 -8.97 14.69 -9.74
N ASP A 141 -10.17 14.16 -9.50
CA ASP A 141 -11.36 14.92 -9.08
C ASP A 141 -11.48 15.06 -7.55
N PHE A 142 -10.39 14.92 -6.80
CA PHE A 142 -10.41 14.99 -5.34
C PHE A 142 -10.91 16.36 -4.84
N SER A 143 -11.75 16.30 -3.81
CA SER A 143 -12.18 17.47 -3.05
C SER A 143 -12.23 17.19 -1.55
N GLU A 144 -11.99 18.24 -0.76
CA GLU A 144 -12.09 18.18 0.69
C GLU A 144 -12.98 19.30 1.23
N ILE A 145 -13.88 18.95 2.15
CA ILE A 145 -14.53 19.94 3.02
C ILE A 145 -13.67 20.05 4.28
N THR A 146 -12.95 21.16 4.36
CA THR A 146 -12.08 21.46 5.50
C THR A 146 -12.90 21.65 6.79
N ARG A 147 -12.22 21.63 7.94
CA ARG A 147 -12.87 21.88 9.24
C ARG A 147 -13.63 23.22 9.31
N SER A 148 -13.21 24.23 8.56
CA SER A 148 -13.88 25.55 8.50
C SER A 148 -15.08 25.58 7.55
N GLY A 149 -15.40 24.46 6.89
CA GLY A 149 -16.49 24.38 5.91
C GLY A 149 -16.13 24.91 4.52
N VAL A 150 -14.84 25.17 4.26
CA VAL A 150 -14.37 25.56 2.93
C VAL A 150 -14.13 24.31 2.10
N LEU A 151 -14.67 24.29 0.89
CA LEU A 151 -14.39 23.28 -0.13
C LEU A 151 -13.07 23.61 -0.82
N VAL A 152 -12.11 22.69 -0.80
CA VAL A 152 -10.82 22.81 -1.49
C VAL A 152 -10.64 21.66 -2.47
N ASN A 153 -9.93 21.92 -3.55
CA ASN A 153 -9.64 20.93 -4.58
C ASN A 153 -8.28 20.23 -4.36
N ARG A 154 -8.01 19.21 -5.18
CA ARG A 154 -6.76 18.46 -5.19
C ARG A 154 -5.49 19.31 -5.21
N GLU A 155 -5.38 20.28 -6.10
CA GLU A 155 -4.16 21.08 -6.24
C GLU A 155 -3.94 21.98 -5.01
N GLU A 156 -5.01 22.59 -4.51
CA GLU A 156 -4.98 23.40 -3.28
C GLU A 156 -4.55 22.56 -2.07
N THR A 157 -5.14 21.37 -1.89
CA THR A 157 -4.77 20.44 -0.82
C THR A 157 -3.30 20.02 -0.94
N ILE A 158 -2.84 19.62 -2.13
CA ILE A 158 -1.45 19.20 -2.34
C ILE A 158 -0.49 20.34 -1.99
N ASN A 159 -0.75 21.55 -2.50
CA ASN A 159 0.10 22.71 -2.25
C ASN A 159 0.13 23.07 -0.75
N ALA A 160 -1.00 22.97 -0.05
CA ALA A 160 -1.07 23.22 1.39
C ALA A 160 -0.29 22.18 2.20
N LEU A 161 -0.47 20.88 1.90
CA LEU A 161 0.20 19.79 2.61
C LEU A 161 1.72 19.80 2.40
N SER A 162 2.19 20.09 1.17
CA SER A 162 3.62 20.17 0.88
C SER A 162 4.34 21.32 1.61
N GLN A 163 3.60 22.35 2.06
CA GLN A 163 4.16 23.52 2.75
C GLN A 163 3.85 23.54 4.25
N GLU A 164 3.04 22.61 4.76
CA GLU A 164 2.69 22.61 6.18
C GLU A 164 3.92 22.30 7.05
N PRO A 165 4.08 22.96 8.20
CA PRO A 165 5.13 22.61 9.14
C PRO A 165 4.87 21.22 9.72
N HIS A 166 5.94 20.48 10.01
CA HIS A 166 5.81 19.20 10.69
C HIS A 166 5.08 19.35 12.01
N ALA A 167 3.98 18.63 12.14
CA ALA A 167 3.24 18.47 13.37
C ALA A 167 3.01 16.98 13.64
N PRO A 168 2.90 16.56 14.91
CA PRO A 168 2.43 15.22 15.23
C PRO A 168 1.06 14.99 14.58
N GLY A 169 0.95 13.91 13.79
CA GLY A 169 -0.32 13.48 13.24
C GLY A 169 -1.32 13.10 14.34
N PRO A 170 -2.62 13.16 14.06
CA PRO A 170 -3.62 12.70 15.01
C PRO A 170 -3.53 11.18 15.24
N ILE A 171 -3.95 10.74 16.42
CA ILE A 171 -4.23 9.34 16.72
C ILE A 171 -5.57 9.00 16.08
N ALA A 172 -5.64 7.90 15.34
CA ALA A 172 -6.84 7.46 14.63
C ALA A 172 -7.36 6.13 15.17
N SER A 173 -8.68 5.99 15.31
CA SER A 173 -9.36 4.83 15.89
C SER A 173 -10.72 4.58 15.23
N ASP A 174 -11.36 3.46 15.60
CA ASP A 174 -12.76 3.14 15.29
C ASP A 174 -13.09 3.11 13.79
N PHE A 175 -12.15 2.61 12.99
CA PHE A 175 -12.31 2.47 11.56
C PHE A 175 -13.48 1.54 11.20
N ARG A 176 -14.36 2.03 10.34
CA ARG A 176 -15.46 1.29 9.76
C ARG A 176 -15.48 1.51 8.26
N LEU A 177 -15.56 0.41 7.51
CA LEU A 177 -15.68 0.43 6.06
C LEU A 177 -17.14 0.29 5.66
N LEU A 178 -17.58 1.15 4.74
CA LEU A 178 -18.85 1.03 4.04
C LEU A 178 -18.55 0.80 2.56
N ILE A 179 -19.01 -0.33 2.01
CA ILE A 179 -18.95 -0.56 0.57
C ILE A 179 -20.06 0.27 -0.09
N THR A 180 -19.70 1.20 -0.96
CA THR A 180 -20.63 2.15 -1.59
C THR A 180 -20.87 1.86 -3.07
N GLY A 181 -20.09 0.95 -3.64
CA GLY A 181 -20.21 0.45 -5.01
C GLY A 181 -19.15 -0.63 -5.26
N ASP A 182 -19.16 -1.24 -6.44
CA ASP A 182 -18.22 -2.32 -6.75
C ASP A 182 -16.75 -1.85 -6.75
N ASP A 183 -16.53 -0.58 -7.10
CA ASP A 183 -15.22 0.05 -7.22
C ASP A 183 -15.11 1.29 -6.30
N SER A 184 -15.97 1.40 -5.28
CA SER A 184 -15.95 2.52 -4.33
C SER A 184 -16.25 2.10 -2.90
N ALA A 185 -15.58 2.74 -1.95
CA ALA A 185 -15.81 2.51 -0.53
C ALA A 185 -15.65 3.81 0.28
N THR A 186 -16.33 3.88 1.42
CA THR A 186 -16.20 4.98 2.37
C THR A 186 -15.62 4.45 3.68
N LEU A 187 -14.56 5.08 4.15
CA LEU A 187 -13.96 4.83 5.45
C LEU A 187 -14.46 5.89 6.43
N ILE A 188 -15.03 5.46 7.56
CA ILE A 188 -15.45 6.34 8.65
C ILE A 188 -14.62 6.00 9.89
N TYR A 189 -14.09 7.00 10.57
CA TYR A 189 -13.20 6.79 11.70
C TYR A 189 -13.15 8.02 12.60
N ARG A 190 -12.50 7.88 13.76
CA ARG A 190 -12.29 8.95 14.73
C ARG A 190 -10.82 9.36 14.72
N THR A 191 -10.57 10.66 14.91
CA THR A 191 -9.24 11.17 15.21
C THR A 191 -9.24 12.05 16.45
N ILE A 192 -8.15 12.05 17.19
CA ILE A 192 -7.86 12.96 18.29
C ILE A 192 -6.37 13.35 18.25
N LEU A 193 -6.01 14.57 18.63
CA LEU A 193 -4.60 14.91 18.76
C LEU A 193 -3.99 14.21 20.00
N PRO A 194 -2.66 14.01 20.04
CA PRO A 194 -2.00 13.37 21.19
C PRO A 194 -2.23 14.09 22.53
N ASP A 195 -2.55 15.38 22.51
CA ASP A 195 -2.89 16.19 23.69
C ASP A 195 -4.37 16.05 24.14
N GLY A 196 -5.16 15.19 23.48
CA GLY A 196 -6.58 14.98 23.76
C GLY A 196 -7.52 16.01 23.15
N THR A 197 -7.00 16.97 22.38
CA THR A 197 -7.80 18.02 21.75
C THR A 197 -8.21 17.66 20.32
N ARG A 198 -9.10 18.50 19.75
CA ARG A 198 -9.48 18.46 18.33
C ARG A 198 -9.99 17.09 17.88
N ALA A 199 -10.79 16.44 18.72
CA ALA A 199 -11.51 15.25 18.32
C ALA A 199 -12.39 15.53 17.08
N ALA A 200 -12.42 14.58 16.16
CA ALA A 200 -13.20 14.68 14.94
C ALA A 200 -13.68 13.30 14.48
N LEU A 201 -14.89 13.26 13.93
CA LEU A 201 -15.36 12.17 13.09
C LEU A 201 -14.96 12.47 11.66
N ARG A 202 -14.28 11.53 11.03
CA ARG A 202 -13.75 11.67 9.68
C ARG A 202 -14.40 10.67 8.74
N SER A 203 -14.51 11.09 7.49
CA SER A 203 -14.97 10.26 6.38
C SER A 203 -14.10 10.51 5.16
N SER A 204 -13.61 9.44 4.54
CA SER A 204 -12.98 9.48 3.23
C SER A 204 -13.68 8.53 2.27
N CYS A 205 -13.91 8.99 1.04
CA CYS A 205 -14.40 8.17 -0.06
C CYS A 205 -13.24 7.80 -0.98
N TRP A 206 -13.17 6.52 -1.31
CA TRP A 206 -12.12 5.91 -2.10
C TRP A 206 -12.72 5.29 -3.34
N VAL A 207 -12.00 5.38 -4.45
CA VAL A 207 -12.36 4.81 -5.75
C VAL A 207 -11.20 3.97 -6.27
N LEU A 208 -11.51 2.80 -6.79
CA LEU A 208 -10.54 1.93 -7.46
C LEU A 208 -10.34 2.42 -8.89
N SER A 209 -9.13 2.90 -9.21
CA SER A 209 -8.77 3.32 -10.56
C SER A 209 -8.72 2.13 -11.54
N ALA A 210 -8.77 2.41 -12.84
CA ALA A 210 -8.58 1.40 -13.88
C ALA A 210 -7.22 0.67 -13.79
N LYS A 211 -6.23 1.28 -13.14
CA LYS A 211 -4.93 0.66 -12.82
C LYS A 211 -4.98 -0.21 -11.54
N GLY A 212 -6.14 -0.48 -10.97
CA GLY A 212 -6.28 -1.29 -9.75
C GLY A 212 -5.69 -0.64 -8.49
N CYS A 213 -5.55 0.69 -8.48
CA CYS A 213 -5.05 1.45 -7.34
C CYS A 213 -6.20 2.22 -6.69
N TRP A 214 -6.35 2.11 -5.37
CA TRP A 214 -7.31 2.90 -4.61
C TRP A 214 -6.83 4.33 -4.45
N GLN A 215 -7.69 5.28 -4.80
CA GLN A 215 -7.43 6.71 -4.70
C GLN A 215 -8.54 7.39 -3.92
N MET A 216 -8.18 8.36 -3.09
CA MET A 216 -9.14 9.14 -2.33
C MET A 216 -9.79 10.17 -3.25
N MET A 217 -11.12 10.16 -3.33
CA MET A 217 -11.90 11.09 -4.14
C MET A 217 -12.55 12.18 -3.28
N PHE A 218 -12.82 11.91 -2.01
CA PHE A 218 -13.41 12.91 -1.11
C PHE A 218 -12.93 12.72 0.32
N HIS A 219 -12.77 13.82 1.06
CA HIS A 219 -12.47 13.79 2.50
C HIS A 219 -13.23 14.88 3.26
N GLN A 220 -13.65 14.56 4.49
CA GLN A 220 -14.23 15.52 5.41
C GLN A 220 -13.91 15.12 6.86
N GLY A 221 -13.67 16.13 7.71
CA GLY A 221 -13.57 15.96 9.15
C GLY A 221 -14.54 16.89 9.89
N THR A 222 -15.47 16.32 10.64
CA THR A 222 -16.43 17.06 11.47
C THR A 222 -15.97 17.05 12.93
N PRO A 223 -15.85 18.22 13.60
CA PRO A 223 -15.53 18.26 15.02
C PRO A 223 -16.47 17.39 15.86
N ALA A 224 -15.90 16.65 16.81
CA ALA A 224 -16.63 15.80 17.72
C ALA A 224 -16.21 16.10 19.17
N GLU A 225 -17.01 15.65 20.13
CA GLU A 225 -16.60 15.63 21.53
C GLU A 225 -15.45 14.62 21.72
N SER A 226 -14.50 15.01 22.56
CA SER A 226 -13.33 14.20 22.95
C SER A 226 -13.73 13.01 23.81
#